data_AF-A0A8J3A598-F1
#
_entry.id   AF-A0A8J3A598-F1
#
_cell.length_a   1.000
_cell.length_b   1.000
_cell.length_c   1.000
_cell.angle_alpha   90.00
_cell.angle_beta   90.00
_cell.angle_gamma   90.00
#
_symmetry.space_group_name_H-M   'P 1'
#
loop_
_entity.id
_entity.type
_entity.pdbx_description
1 polymer ?
#
loop_
_entity_poly.entity_id
_entity_poly.type
_entity_poly.pdbx_seq_one_letter_code
_entity_poly.pdbx_strand_id
1 'polypeptide(L)' 'MTKEELADWCRAEREEALRQIELFGNGGVKAKLEMPDGSVEEITESVVRHQKEVAEKYEHLIAVLTG' A
#
# COMPACT_ATOMS: atom_id res chain seq x y z
N MET A 1 13.38 16.28 10.13
CA MET A 1 12.79 15.84 8.85
C MET A 1 12.95 16.95 7.83
N THR A 2 13.99 16.86 7.01
CA THR A 2 14.26 17.69 5.84
C THR A 2 13.36 17.27 4.67
N LYS A 3 13.36 18.05 3.58
CA LYS A 3 12.64 17.73 2.34
C LYS A 3 13.15 16.41 1.74
N GLU A 4 14.45 16.16 1.80
CA GLU A 4 15.08 14.91 1.34
C GLU A 4 14.71 13.73 2.23
N GLU A 5 14.76 13.88 3.56
CA GLU A 5 14.34 12.83 4.50
C GLU A 5 12.85 12.45 4.29
N LEU A 6 11.99 13.43 4.00
CA LEU A 6 10.59 13.18 3.69
C LEU A 6 10.41 12.46 2.33
N ALA A 7 11.20 12.82 1.32
CA ALA A 7 11.15 12.16 0.01
C ALA A 7 11.61 10.69 0.10
N ASP A 8 12.65 10.42 0.88
CA ASP A 8 13.12 9.05 1.14
C ASP A 8 12.08 8.22 1.89
N TRP A 9 11.42 8.82 2.89
CA TRP A 9 10.32 8.16 3.57
C TRP A 9 9.17 7.84 2.61
N CYS A 10 8.75 8.78 1.75
CA CYS A 10 7.72 8.51 0.74
C CYS A 10 8.11 7.39 -0.24
N ARG A 11 9.40 7.27 -0.61
CA ARG A 11 9.89 6.16 -1.44
C ARG A 11 9.72 4.82 -0.74
N ALA A 12 10.11 4.73 0.54
CA ALA A 12 9.98 3.51 1.32
C ALA A 12 8.51 3.07 1.46
N GLU A 13 7.60 4.01 1.71
CA GLU A 13 6.17 3.72 1.79
C GLU A 13 5.58 3.25 0.45
N ARG A 14 5.99 3.87 -0.66
CA ARG A 14 5.61 3.42 -2.01
C ARG A 14 6.10 2.01 -2.29
N GLU A 15 7.36 1.70 -1.96
CA GLU A 15 7.93 0.37 -2.13
C GLU A 15 7.18 -0.69 -1.32
N GLU A 16 6.79 -0.36 -0.09
CA GLU A 16 6.00 -1.27 0.74
C GLU A 16 4.61 -1.52 0.15
N ALA A 17 3.94 -0.47 -0.35
CA ALA A 17 2.66 -0.63 -1.04
C ALA A 17 2.78 -1.56 -2.26
N LEU A 18 3.85 -1.42 -3.05
CA LEU A 18 4.13 -2.31 -4.19
C LEU A 18 4.38 -3.77 -3.74
N ARG A 19 5.16 -3.98 -2.67
CA ARG A 19 5.35 -5.33 -2.10
C ARG A 19 4.04 -5.95 -1.65
N GLN A 20 3.13 -5.18 -1.04
CA GLN A 20 1.84 -5.69 -0.62
C GLN A 20 0.93 -6.03 -1.82
N ILE A 21 0.97 -5.23 -2.90
CA ILE A 21 0.26 -5.58 -4.14
C ILE A 21 0.73 -6.92 -4.68
N GLU A 22 2.04 -7.18 -4.65
CA GLU A 22 2.61 -8.47 -5.08
C GLU A 22 2.18 -9.61 -4.14
N LEU A 23 2.28 -9.39 -2.82
CA LEU A 23 1.94 -10.39 -1.80
C LEU A 23 0.46 -10.83 -1.86
N PHE A 24 -0.45 -9.89 -2.10
CA PHE A 24 -1.90 -10.13 -2.20
C PHE A 24 -2.36 -10.31 -3.66
N GLY A 25 -1.42 -10.35 -4.60
CA GLY A 25 -1.68 -10.51 -6.04
C GLY A 25 -2.03 -11.94 -6.44
N ASN A 26 -1.94 -12.22 -7.74
CA ASN A 26 -2.45 -13.47 -8.31
C ASN A 26 -1.58 -14.67 -7.86
N GLY A 27 -2.18 -15.60 -7.11
CA GLY A 27 -1.47 -16.74 -6.51
C GLY A 27 -0.79 -16.44 -5.17
N GLY A 28 -0.99 -15.23 -4.62
CA GLY A 28 -0.45 -14.79 -3.33
C GLY A 28 -1.33 -15.18 -2.13
N VAL A 29 -1.08 -14.49 -1.01
CA VAL A 29 -1.81 -14.69 0.25
C VAL A 29 -3.19 -14.03 0.17
N LYS A 30 -4.19 -14.63 0.82
CA LYS A 30 -5.52 -14.02 0.96
C LYS A 30 -5.61 -13.19 2.23
N ALA A 31 -6.14 -11.98 2.13
CA ALA A 31 -6.48 -11.16 3.28
C ALA A 31 -7.91 -11.48 3.74
N LYS A 32 -8.07 -11.74 5.04
CA LYS A 32 -9.36 -12.04 5.66
C LYS A 32 -9.58 -11.12 6.86
N LEU A 33 -10.78 -10.60 6.98
CA LEU A 33 -11.22 -9.80 8.12
C LEU A 33 -12.22 -10.62 8.94
N GLU A 34 -11.90 -10.83 10.22
CA GLU A 34 -12.86 -11.41 11.17
C GLU A 34 -13.74 -10.31 11.72
N MET A 35 -15.05 -10.48 11.57
CA MET A 35 -16.06 -9.54 12.00
C MET A 35 -16.42 -9.79 13.47
N PRO A 36 -16.99 -8.81 14.19
CA PRO A 36 -17.37 -8.98 15.59
C PRO A 36 -18.40 -10.10 15.85
N ASP A 37 -19.16 -10.50 14.83
CA ASP A 37 -20.12 -11.61 14.88
C ASP A 37 -19.47 -12.99 14.60
N GLY A 38 -18.16 -13.03 14.39
CA GLY A 38 -17.38 -14.23 14.07
C GLY A 38 -17.42 -14.64 12.60
N SER A 39 -18.10 -13.88 11.73
CA SER A 39 -18.02 -14.10 10.28
C SER A 39 -16.66 -13.66 9.73
N VAL A 40 -16.28 -14.18 8.57
CA VAL A 40 -15.00 -13.86 7.92
C VAL A 40 -15.24 -13.38 6.51
N GLU A 41 -14.73 -12.19 6.20
CA GLU A 41 -14.79 -11.57 4.88
C GLU A 41 -13.43 -11.68 4.18
N GLU A 42 -13.42 -12.10 2.90
CA GLU A 42 -12.21 -12.04 2.06
C GLU A 42 -12.08 -10.62 1.50
N ILE A 43 -11.03 -9.91 1.91
CA ILE A 43 -10.81 -8.49 1.58
C ILE A 43 -9.61 -8.27 0.65
N THR A 44 -9.02 -9.34 0.10
CA THR A 44 -7.80 -9.32 -0.73
C THR A 44 -7.88 -8.27 -1.84
N GLU A 45 -8.98 -8.23 -2.60
CA GLU A 45 -9.16 -7.25 -3.69
C GLU A 45 -9.19 -5.81 -3.17
N SER A 46 -9.83 -5.59 -2.01
CA SER A 46 -9.90 -4.27 -1.40
C SER A 46 -8.53 -3.80 -0.91
N VAL A 47 -7.73 -4.71 -0.33
CA VAL A 47 -6.35 -4.45 0.08
C VAL A 47 -5.50 -4.08 -1.13
N VAL A 48 -5.55 -4.87 -2.21
CA VAL A 48 -4.79 -4.60 -3.44
C VAL A 48 -5.17 -3.24 -4.04
N ARG A 49 -6.47 -2.93 -4.12
CA ARG A 49 -6.95 -1.64 -4.61
C ARG A 49 -6.41 -0.50 -3.75
N HIS A 50 -6.51 -0.62 -2.42
CA HIS A 50 -6.01 0.40 -1.51
C HIS A 50 -4.50 0.64 -1.68
N GLN A 51 -3.71 -0.43 -1.78
CA GLN A 51 -2.26 -0.29 -1.94
C GLN A 51 -1.86 0.34 -3.28
N LYS A 52 -2.66 0.15 -4.35
CA LYS A 52 -2.46 0.89 -5.61
C LYS A 52 -2.65 2.40 -5.42
N GLU A 53 -3.72 2.79 -4.73
CA GLU A 53 -3.98 4.21 -4.42
C GLU A 53 -2.88 4.81 -3.54
N VAL A 54 -2.33 4.04 -2.60
CA VAL A 54 -1.21 4.45 -1.75
C VAL A 54 0.06 4.66 -2.58
N ALA A 55 0.40 3.70 -3.45
CA ALA A 55 1.56 3.80 -4.32
C ALA A 55 1.50 5.04 -5.22
N GLU A 56 0.34 5.31 -5.84
CA GLU A 56 0.10 6.49 -6.68
C GLU A 56 0.23 7.80 -5.89
N LYS A 57 -0.30 7.87 -4.67
CA LYS A 57 -0.18 9.05 -3.81
C LYS A 57 1.27 9.35 -3.45
N TYR A 58 2.04 8.34 -3.08
CA TYR A 58 3.45 8.54 -2.74
C TYR A 58 4.31 8.85 -3.96
N GLU A 59 4.02 8.26 -5.12
CA GLU A 59 4.64 8.66 -6.39
C GLU A 59 4.45 10.17 -6.65
N HIS A 60 3.23 10.67 -6.46
CA HIS A 60 2.93 12.09 -6.61
C HIS A 60 3.69 12.96 -5.59
N LEU A 61 3.72 12.56 -4.32
CA LEU A 61 4.46 13.28 -3.28
C LEU A 61 5.96 13.33 -3.55
N ILE A 62 6.56 12.22 -3.99
CA ILE A 62 7.98 12.18 -4.37
C ILE A 62 8.24 13.20 -5.48
N ALA A 63 7.42 13.22 -6.53
CA ALA A 63 7.56 14.16 -7.64
C ALA A 63 7.53 15.63 -7.17
N VAL A 64 6.62 15.98 -6.25
CA VAL A 64 6.54 17.34 -5.67
C VAL A 64 7.73 17.66 -4.78
N LEU A 65 8.24 16.68 -4.03
CA LEU A 65 9.34 16.88 -3.09
C LEU A 65 10.72 16.95 -3.78
N THR A 66 10.88 16.30 -4.93
CA THR A 66 12.15 16.27 -5.67
C THR A 66 12.19 17.17 -6.90
N GLY A 67 11.04 17.70 -7.32
CA GLY A 67 10.92 18.72 -8.36
C GLY A 67 11.16 20.14 -7.87
#